data_AF-A0A917BG48-F1
#
_entry.id   AF-A0A917BG48-F1
#
_cell.length_a   1.000
_cell.length_b   1.000
_cell.length_c   1.000
_cell.angle_alpha   90.00
_cell.angle_beta   90.00
_cell.angle_gamma   90.00
#
_symmetry.space_group_name_H-M   'P 1'
#
loop_
_entity.id
_entity.type
_entity.pdbx_description
1 polymer ?
#
loop_
_entity_poly.entity_id
_entity_poly.type
_entity_poly.pdbx_seq_one_letter_code
_entity_poly.pdbx_strand_id
1 'polypeptide(L)'
;MIRVELIQMLRRPRTWITIAALNVLPLVVAILLSVTELGPRPGTGPPFLAAVLSDGSLYPLAAMGIVLPLFLPIAVAVVGGDAIAGEAQTGTLRYLLVRPVRRGHLLIAKLVSVVAFVLLAVVAVAVAGLVEGQLLLGRTQVGGVVSISGTDLDTQALVQRSLLAVAYVTLSMLGVAAVALFFSTLTDSAIAAALGTVGVLIASTVLLGLDAAESLRPFLPTRYWLSFVDLFRDPIRWTEVVRGVLTQASYLVVFLAAAWASFATKDVKS
;
A
#
# COMPACT_ATOMS: atom_id res chain seq x y z
N MET A 1 -14.18 19.40 -8.96
CA MET A 1 -12.77 19.35 -8.51
C MET A 1 -12.28 17.91 -8.42
N ILE A 2 -12.87 17.08 -7.56
CA ILE A 2 -12.50 15.65 -7.40
C ILE A 2 -12.41 14.90 -8.73
N ARG A 3 -13.43 15.02 -9.60
CA ARG A 3 -13.41 14.38 -10.93
C ARG A 3 -12.20 14.80 -11.79
N VAL A 4 -11.79 16.07 -11.71
CA VAL A 4 -10.66 16.58 -12.50
C VAL A 4 -9.35 16.02 -11.98
N GLU A 5 -9.17 15.97 -10.65
CA GLU A 5 -8.01 15.35 -10.01
C GLU A 5 -7.88 13.88 -10.38
N LEU A 6 -8.97 13.11 -10.30
CA LEU A 6 -8.98 11.69 -10.68
C LEU A 6 -8.62 11.48 -12.16
N ILE A 7 -9.19 12.28 -13.06
CA ILE A 7 -8.87 12.21 -14.48
C ILE A 7 -7.41 12.59 -14.73
N GLN A 8 -6.89 13.62 -14.05
CA GLN A 8 -5.48 13.98 -14.17
C GLN A 8 -4.57 12.86 -13.67
N MET A 9 -4.86 12.28 -12.51
CA MET A 9 -4.10 11.16 -11.95
C MET A 9 -4.07 9.99 -12.94
N LEU A 10 -5.21 9.60 -13.50
CA LEU A 10 -5.29 8.50 -14.48
C LEU A 10 -4.66 8.83 -15.83
N ARG A 11 -4.58 10.10 -16.23
CA ARG A 11 -3.97 10.50 -17.50
C ARG A 11 -2.46 10.74 -17.41
N ARG A 12 -1.91 10.88 -16.21
CA ARG A 12 -0.47 11.10 -16.03
C ARG A 12 0.29 9.80 -16.34
N PRO A 13 1.26 9.80 -17.27
CA PRO A 13 2.04 8.61 -17.60
C PRO A 13 2.84 8.10 -16.39
N ARG A 14 3.28 9.01 -15.52
CA ARG A 14 3.99 8.70 -14.28
C ARG A 14 3.21 7.71 -13.40
N THR A 15 1.88 7.84 -13.30
CA THR A 15 1.03 6.94 -12.50
C THR A 15 1.13 5.49 -13.00
N TRP A 16 1.01 5.31 -14.31
CA TRP A 16 1.09 3.98 -14.95
C TRP A 16 2.50 3.41 -14.91
N ILE A 17 3.53 4.25 -15.06
CA ILE A 17 4.93 3.82 -14.89
C ILE A 17 5.16 3.31 -13.46
N THR A 18 4.64 4.01 -12.44
CA THR A 18 4.75 3.55 -11.06
C THR A 18 4.01 2.24 -10.83
N ILE A 19 2.78 2.10 -11.34
CA ILE A 19 2.02 0.84 -11.23
C ILE A 19 2.73 -0.30 -11.98
N ALA A 20 3.23 -0.06 -13.18
CA ALA A 20 4.00 -1.06 -13.92
C ALA A 20 5.25 -1.47 -13.14
N ALA A 21 6.02 -0.50 -12.62
CA ALA A 21 7.21 -0.76 -11.81
C ALA A 21 6.92 -1.57 -10.54
N LEU A 22 5.77 -1.35 -9.88
CA LEU A 22 5.33 -2.16 -8.74
C LEU A 22 5.13 -3.64 -9.10
N ASN A 23 4.72 -3.93 -10.34
CA ASN A 23 4.43 -5.28 -10.83
C ASN A 23 5.64 -5.98 -11.46
N VAL A 24 6.72 -5.24 -11.78
CA VAL A 24 7.95 -5.84 -12.31
C VAL A 24 8.53 -6.89 -11.35
N LEU A 25 8.58 -6.58 -10.06
CA LEU A 25 9.19 -7.50 -9.09
C LEU A 25 8.37 -8.79 -8.91
N PRO A 26 7.04 -8.74 -8.65
CA PRO A 26 6.20 -9.93 -8.72
C PRO A 26 6.41 -10.72 -10.01
N LEU A 27 6.31 -10.08 -11.17
CA LEU A 27 6.51 -10.77 -12.46
C LEU A 27 7.84 -11.52 -12.55
N VAL A 28 8.94 -10.89 -12.13
CA VAL A 28 10.26 -11.55 -12.11
C VAL A 28 10.27 -12.75 -11.16
N VAL A 29 9.68 -12.61 -9.97
CA VAL A 29 9.58 -13.72 -9.01
C VAL A 29 8.70 -14.85 -9.56
N ALA A 30 7.57 -14.54 -10.21
CA ALA A 30 6.70 -15.53 -10.83
C ALA A 30 7.44 -16.34 -11.90
N ILE A 31 8.19 -15.65 -12.77
CA ILE A 31 9.02 -16.29 -13.81
C ILE A 31 10.07 -17.20 -13.16
N LEU A 32 10.80 -16.70 -12.16
CA LEU A 32 11.82 -17.50 -11.47
C LEU A 32 11.23 -18.77 -10.83
N LEU A 33 10.07 -18.65 -10.17
CA LEU A 33 9.38 -19.79 -9.58
C LEU A 33 8.92 -20.79 -10.65
N SER A 34 8.38 -20.30 -11.78
CA SER A 34 7.95 -21.18 -12.89
C SER A 34 9.09 -21.92 -13.57
N VAL A 35 10.30 -21.35 -13.58
CA VAL A 35 11.47 -21.96 -14.26
C VAL A 35 12.25 -22.86 -13.31
N THR A 36 12.41 -22.46 -12.05
CA THR A 36 13.22 -23.19 -11.09
C THR A 36 12.42 -24.25 -10.33
N GLU A 37 11.10 -24.07 -10.21
CA GLU A 37 10.21 -24.87 -9.35
C GLU A 37 10.71 -24.93 -7.88
N LEU A 38 11.59 -24.01 -7.48
CA LEU A 38 12.21 -23.95 -6.17
C LEU A 38 11.55 -22.89 -5.31
N GLY A 39 10.74 -23.34 -4.36
CA GLY A 39 10.12 -22.47 -3.36
C GLY A 39 11.10 -22.10 -2.26
N PRO A 40 10.92 -20.94 -1.60
CA PRO A 40 11.61 -20.65 -0.35
C PRO A 40 11.40 -21.78 0.68
N ARG A 41 12.39 -22.05 1.54
CA ARG A 41 12.24 -23.05 2.60
C ARG A 41 11.08 -22.66 3.52
N PRO A 42 10.30 -23.62 4.07
CA PRO A 42 9.22 -23.32 5.01
C PRO A 42 9.70 -22.39 6.14
N GLY A 43 8.99 -21.28 6.34
CA GLY A 43 9.34 -20.26 7.34
C GLY A 43 10.38 -19.23 6.89
N THR A 44 10.86 -19.29 5.64
CA THR A 44 11.77 -18.29 5.05
C THR A 44 11.11 -17.60 3.84
N GLY A 45 11.32 -16.30 3.71
CA GLY A 45 10.79 -15.50 2.59
C GLY A 45 9.36 -14.96 2.77
N PRO A 46 8.87 -14.16 1.80
CA PRO A 46 7.53 -13.59 1.82
C PRO A 46 6.42 -14.64 2.01
N PRO A 47 5.32 -14.28 2.70
CA PRO A 47 4.24 -15.21 2.98
C PRO A 47 3.61 -15.74 1.68
N PHE A 48 3.08 -16.96 1.73
CA PHE A 48 2.48 -17.69 0.61
C PHE A 48 3.42 -18.10 -0.53
N LEU A 49 4.66 -17.60 -0.63
CA LEU A 49 5.53 -17.95 -1.78
C LEU A 49 5.83 -19.44 -1.92
N ALA A 50 5.98 -20.17 -0.81
CA ALA A 50 6.15 -21.62 -0.87
C ALA A 50 4.86 -22.34 -1.30
N ALA A 51 3.69 -21.81 -0.93
CA ALA A 51 2.38 -22.39 -1.25
C ALA A 51 1.94 -22.11 -2.69
N VAL A 52 2.55 -21.12 -3.34
CA VAL A 52 2.28 -20.78 -4.74
C VAL A 52 2.65 -21.92 -5.70
N LEU A 53 3.68 -22.71 -5.37
CA LEU A 53 4.09 -23.83 -6.21
C LEU A 53 3.08 -24.98 -6.19
N SER A 54 2.32 -25.12 -5.11
CA SER A 54 1.19 -26.05 -5.06
C SER A 54 -0.06 -25.49 -5.73
N ASP A 55 -0.27 -24.17 -5.64
CA ASP A 55 -1.42 -23.52 -6.25
C ASP A 55 -1.12 -22.05 -6.65
N GLY A 56 -1.10 -21.80 -7.95
CA GLY A 56 -0.91 -20.47 -8.53
C GLY A 56 -2.02 -19.47 -8.15
N SER A 57 -3.18 -19.93 -7.67
CA SER A 57 -4.27 -19.05 -7.20
C SER A 57 -3.90 -18.20 -5.98
N LEU A 58 -2.90 -18.63 -5.21
CA LEU A 58 -2.37 -17.93 -4.03
C LEU A 58 -1.34 -16.85 -4.38
N TYR A 59 -0.90 -16.78 -5.63
CA TYR A 59 0.11 -15.82 -6.07
C TYR A 59 -0.21 -14.33 -5.84
N PRO A 60 -1.46 -13.85 -5.92
CA PRO A 60 -1.80 -12.46 -5.58
C PRO A 60 -1.40 -12.09 -4.14
N LEU A 61 -1.55 -13.03 -3.21
CA LEU A 61 -1.21 -12.83 -1.80
C LEU A 61 0.29 -12.78 -1.61
N ALA A 62 1.02 -13.65 -2.32
CA ALA A 62 2.47 -13.63 -2.34
C ALA A 62 3.01 -12.33 -2.97
N ALA A 63 2.45 -11.90 -4.10
CA ALA A 63 2.79 -10.65 -4.78
C ALA A 63 2.57 -9.44 -3.86
N MET A 64 1.42 -9.37 -3.18
CA MET A 64 1.17 -8.35 -2.15
C MET A 64 2.21 -8.45 -1.02
N GLY A 65 2.50 -9.65 -0.51
CA GLY A 65 3.50 -9.87 0.53
C GLY A 65 4.92 -9.44 0.14
N ILE A 66 5.28 -9.51 -1.15
CA ILE A 66 6.57 -9.06 -1.70
C ILE A 66 6.62 -7.52 -1.79
N VAL A 67 5.57 -6.90 -2.32
CA VAL A 67 5.57 -5.48 -2.69
C VAL A 67 5.28 -4.58 -1.48
N LEU A 68 4.46 -5.06 -0.54
CA LEU A 68 3.93 -4.29 0.59
C LEU A 68 5.00 -3.77 1.57
N PRO A 69 6.07 -4.50 1.92
CA PRO A 69 7.05 -4.00 2.88
C PRO A 69 7.90 -2.81 2.40
N LEU A 70 8.04 -2.61 1.09
CA LEU A 70 9.01 -1.66 0.55
C LEU A 70 8.47 -0.87 -0.65
N PHE A 71 8.06 -1.56 -1.71
CA PHE A 71 7.73 -0.95 -2.99
C PHE A 71 6.41 -0.17 -2.95
N LEU A 72 5.37 -0.76 -2.37
CA LEU A 72 4.05 -0.12 -2.24
C LEU A 72 4.11 1.18 -1.41
N PRO A 73 4.71 1.17 -0.20
CA PRO A 73 4.84 2.37 0.60
C PRO A 73 5.65 3.47 -0.08
N ILE A 74 6.72 3.12 -0.81
CA ILE A 74 7.51 4.10 -1.58
C ILE A 74 6.65 4.73 -2.68
N ALA A 75 5.92 3.93 -3.46
CA ALA A 75 5.03 4.44 -4.50
C ALA A 75 3.97 5.39 -3.92
N VAL A 76 3.37 5.03 -2.78
CA VAL A 76 2.38 5.85 -2.07
C VAL A 76 3.02 7.13 -1.52
N ALA A 77 4.23 7.05 -0.95
CA ALA A 77 4.96 8.21 -0.46
C ALA A 77 5.29 9.21 -1.57
N VAL A 78 5.66 8.73 -2.75
CA VAL A 78 5.96 9.58 -3.91
C VAL A 78 4.71 10.28 -4.44
N VAL A 79 3.61 9.55 -4.61
CA VAL A 79 2.35 10.13 -5.13
C VAL A 79 1.66 11.02 -4.11
N GLY A 80 1.62 10.61 -2.84
CA GLY A 80 1.07 11.40 -1.74
C GLY A 80 1.90 12.65 -1.45
N GLY A 81 3.23 12.54 -1.52
CA GLY A 81 4.18 13.65 -1.36
C GLY A 81 4.10 14.69 -2.49
N ASP A 82 3.79 14.27 -3.72
CA ASP A 82 3.63 15.17 -4.88
C ASP A 82 2.26 15.89 -4.88
N ALA A 83 1.29 15.44 -4.09
CA ALA A 83 -0.11 15.87 -4.20
C ALA A 83 -0.31 17.38 -3.97
N ILE A 84 0.37 17.97 -2.98
CA ILE A 84 0.32 19.41 -2.69
C ILE A 84 1.67 20.07 -3.00
N ALA A 85 2.78 19.41 -2.68
CA ALA A 85 4.11 19.98 -2.85
C ALA A 85 4.50 20.07 -4.34
N GLY A 86 4.01 19.17 -5.19
CA GLY A 86 4.24 19.25 -6.64
C GLY A 86 3.54 20.46 -7.29
N GLU A 87 2.36 20.84 -6.78
CA GLU A 87 1.66 22.06 -7.23
C GLU A 87 2.31 23.33 -6.71
N ALA A 88 2.85 23.29 -5.49
CA ALA A 88 3.66 24.37 -4.94
C ALA A 88 4.95 24.57 -5.75
N GLN A 89 5.66 23.48 -6.08
CA GLN A 89 6.91 23.50 -6.85
C GLN A 89 6.73 24.07 -8.27
N THR A 90 5.61 23.78 -8.92
CA THR A 90 5.30 24.27 -10.27
C THR A 90 4.65 25.65 -10.29
N GLY A 91 4.40 26.27 -9.12
CA GLY A 91 3.73 27.57 -9.00
C GLY A 91 2.24 27.53 -9.38
N THR A 92 1.68 26.36 -9.70
CA THR A 92 0.28 26.18 -10.12
C THR A 92 -0.70 26.36 -8.97
N LEU A 93 -0.24 26.20 -7.73
CA LEU A 93 -1.02 26.48 -6.52
C LEU A 93 -1.58 27.91 -6.52
N ARG A 94 -0.84 28.88 -7.09
CA ARG A 94 -1.26 30.29 -7.19
C ARG A 94 -2.51 30.42 -8.07
N TYR A 95 -2.51 29.81 -9.24
CA TYR A 95 -3.63 29.86 -10.18
C TYR A 95 -4.89 29.18 -9.65
N LEU A 96 -4.73 28.11 -8.86
CA LEU A 96 -5.86 27.42 -8.22
C LEU A 96 -6.50 28.24 -7.08
N LEU A 97 -5.71 29.09 -6.40
CA LEU A 97 -6.17 29.94 -5.31
C LEU A 97 -6.75 31.29 -5.76
N VAL A 98 -6.61 31.66 -7.04
CA VAL A 98 -7.26 32.86 -7.64
C VAL A 98 -8.76 32.63 -7.84
N ARG A 99 -9.21 31.38 -7.99
CA ARG A 99 -10.63 31.01 -7.86
C ARG A 99 -10.93 30.82 -6.36
N PRO A 100 -12.07 31.29 -5.82
CA PRO A 100 -12.37 31.19 -4.39
C PRO A 100 -12.74 29.75 -4.01
N VAL A 101 -11.76 28.85 -4.02
CA VAL A 101 -11.90 27.48 -3.54
C VAL A 101 -11.45 27.47 -2.09
N ARG A 102 -12.36 27.11 -1.19
CA ARG A 102 -12.01 26.90 0.23
C ARG A 102 -10.87 25.87 0.31
N ARG A 103 -9.75 26.21 0.95
CA ARG A 103 -8.53 25.37 1.08
C ARG A 103 -8.82 23.92 1.49
N GLY A 104 -9.83 23.70 2.35
CA GLY A 104 -10.27 22.36 2.72
C GLY A 104 -10.84 21.50 1.58
N HIS A 105 -11.53 22.10 0.60
CA HIS A 105 -12.04 21.35 -0.57
C HIS A 105 -10.91 20.87 -1.49
N LEU A 106 -9.83 21.64 -1.61
CA LEU A 106 -8.62 21.22 -2.34
C LEU A 106 -7.97 20.03 -1.63
N LEU A 107 -7.76 20.11 -0.32
CA LEU A 107 -7.18 19.02 0.47
C LEU A 107 -8.01 17.73 0.35
N ILE A 108 -9.34 17.83 0.44
CA ILE A 108 -10.24 16.68 0.24
C ILE A 108 -10.11 16.11 -1.18
N ALA A 109 -10.04 16.96 -2.20
CA ALA A 109 -9.88 16.50 -3.57
C ALA A 109 -8.56 15.75 -3.78
N LYS A 110 -7.46 16.25 -3.19
CA LYS A 110 -6.15 15.58 -3.19
C LYS A 110 -6.18 14.27 -2.42
N LEU A 111 -6.78 14.26 -1.24
CA LEU A 111 -6.96 13.05 -0.44
C LEU A 111 -7.71 11.98 -1.24
N VAL A 112 -8.82 12.32 -1.88
CA VAL A 112 -9.59 11.38 -2.72
C VAL A 112 -8.76 10.86 -3.89
N SER A 113 -7.94 11.71 -4.52
CA SER A 113 -7.04 11.26 -5.59
C SER A 113 -5.97 10.29 -5.07
N VAL A 114 -5.36 10.55 -3.90
CA VAL A 114 -4.35 9.66 -3.32
C VAL A 114 -4.99 8.34 -2.87
N VAL A 115 -6.18 8.39 -2.26
CA VAL A 115 -6.97 7.19 -1.91
C VAL A 115 -7.25 6.34 -3.16
N ALA A 116 -7.68 6.98 -4.25
CA ALA A 116 -7.92 6.29 -5.52
C ALA A 116 -6.65 5.68 -6.11
N PHE A 117 -5.51 6.37 -6.01
CA PHE A 117 -4.22 5.81 -6.42
C PHE A 117 -3.84 4.58 -5.60
N VAL A 118 -3.96 4.66 -4.27
CA VAL A 118 -3.66 3.52 -3.36
C VAL A 118 -4.53 2.32 -3.73
N LEU A 119 -5.84 2.52 -3.87
CA LEU A 119 -6.76 1.45 -4.25
C LEU A 119 -6.39 0.86 -5.62
N LEU A 120 -6.12 1.72 -6.61
CA LEU A 120 -5.73 1.29 -7.95
C LEU A 120 -4.42 0.49 -7.93
N ALA A 121 -3.42 0.92 -7.18
CA ALA A 121 -2.13 0.25 -7.07
C ALA A 121 -2.26 -1.13 -6.40
N VAL A 122 -2.99 -1.23 -5.29
CA VAL A 122 -3.21 -2.51 -4.60
C VAL A 122 -4.02 -3.48 -5.47
N VAL A 123 -5.09 -3.01 -6.11
CA VAL A 123 -5.90 -3.82 -7.02
C VAL A 123 -5.07 -4.24 -8.24
N ALA A 124 -4.26 -3.36 -8.80
CA ALA A 124 -3.38 -3.69 -9.92
C ALA A 124 -2.40 -4.80 -9.55
N VAL A 125 -1.78 -4.75 -8.36
CA VAL A 125 -0.89 -5.81 -7.86
C VAL A 125 -1.65 -7.12 -7.65
N ALA A 126 -2.85 -7.07 -7.07
CA ALA A 126 -3.67 -8.27 -6.88
C ALA A 126 -4.10 -8.91 -8.21
N VAL A 127 -4.51 -8.11 -9.19
CA VAL A 127 -4.92 -8.59 -10.52
C VAL A 127 -3.72 -9.08 -11.32
N ALA A 128 -2.59 -8.37 -11.30
CA ALA A 128 -1.37 -8.83 -11.96
C ALA A 128 -0.90 -10.15 -11.35
N GLY A 129 -0.88 -10.28 -10.03
CA GLY A 129 -0.57 -11.54 -9.36
C GLY A 129 -1.57 -12.66 -9.70
N LEU A 130 -2.86 -12.35 -9.89
CA LEU A 130 -3.82 -13.35 -10.36
C LEU A 130 -3.47 -13.81 -11.79
N VAL A 131 -3.16 -12.88 -12.68
CA VAL A 131 -2.80 -13.20 -14.07
C VAL A 131 -1.49 -13.98 -14.13
N GLU A 132 -0.46 -13.54 -13.42
CA GLU A 132 0.86 -14.17 -13.35
C GLU A 132 0.77 -15.58 -12.75
N GLY A 133 0.05 -15.75 -11.64
CA GLY A 133 -0.18 -17.06 -11.02
C GLY A 133 -0.85 -18.03 -11.97
N GLN A 134 -1.88 -17.59 -12.69
CA GLN A 134 -2.63 -18.46 -13.61
C GLN A 134 -1.88 -18.79 -14.89
N LEU A 135 -1.06 -17.87 -15.41
CA LEU A 135 -0.33 -18.05 -16.66
C LEU A 135 0.99 -18.81 -16.47
N LEU A 136 1.73 -18.54 -15.38
CA LEU A 136 3.09 -19.04 -15.19
C LEU A 136 3.16 -20.23 -14.23
N LEU A 137 2.29 -20.27 -13.21
CA LEU A 137 2.35 -21.25 -12.13
C LEU A 137 1.23 -22.31 -12.24
N GLY A 138 0.37 -22.19 -13.26
CA GLY A 138 -0.65 -23.16 -13.61
C GLY A 138 -1.95 -23.02 -12.83
N ARG A 139 -3.02 -23.62 -13.38
CA ARG A 139 -4.32 -23.82 -12.73
C ARG A 139 -4.37 -25.22 -12.15
N THR A 140 -4.60 -25.32 -10.84
CA THR A 140 -5.11 -26.48 -10.09
C THR A 140 -5.04 -27.85 -10.78
N GLN A 141 -4.30 -28.77 -10.15
CA GLN A 141 -4.83 -30.12 -9.98
C GLN A 141 -6.06 -30.01 -9.08
N VAL A 142 -7.15 -30.68 -9.45
CA VAL A 142 -8.44 -30.68 -8.74
C VAL A 142 -8.25 -31.25 -7.32
N GLY A 143 -7.95 -30.38 -6.37
CA GLY A 143 -7.73 -30.65 -4.95
C GLY A 143 -7.65 -29.29 -4.25
N GLY A 144 -8.33 -29.14 -3.12
CA GLY A 144 -8.67 -27.85 -2.53
C GLY A 144 -7.48 -26.89 -2.34
N VAL A 145 -7.80 -25.59 -2.26
CA VAL A 145 -6.80 -24.54 -2.06
C VAL A 145 -6.26 -24.68 -0.65
N VAL A 146 -5.07 -25.24 -0.48
CA VAL A 146 -4.53 -25.51 0.86
C VAL A 146 -4.19 -24.18 1.55
N SER A 147 -4.89 -23.89 2.65
CA SER A 147 -4.60 -22.76 3.52
C SER A 147 -3.17 -22.86 4.08
N ILE A 148 -2.64 -21.79 4.65
CA ILE A 148 -1.36 -21.86 5.41
C ILE A 148 -1.42 -22.90 6.53
N SER A 149 -2.63 -23.21 7.02
CA SER A 149 -2.89 -24.23 8.04
C SER A 149 -2.98 -25.67 7.50
N GLY A 150 -2.85 -25.89 6.19
CA GLY A 150 -2.99 -27.23 5.60
C GLY A 150 -4.44 -27.67 5.35
N THR A 151 -5.42 -26.77 5.52
CA THR A 151 -6.85 -27.06 5.32
C THR A 151 -7.32 -26.60 3.95
N ASP A 152 -8.13 -27.40 3.27
CA ASP A 152 -8.74 -27.02 1.98
C ASP A 152 -9.68 -25.83 2.17
N LEU A 153 -9.34 -24.71 1.55
CA LEU A 153 -10.21 -23.55 1.41
C LEU A 153 -11.10 -23.77 0.19
N ASP A 154 -12.40 -23.62 0.42
CA ASP A 154 -13.34 -23.48 -0.67
C ASP A 154 -13.03 -22.23 -1.52
N THR A 155 -13.37 -22.28 -2.81
CA THR A 155 -13.13 -21.19 -3.77
C THR A 155 -13.82 -19.90 -3.30
N GLN A 156 -15.02 -19.99 -2.73
CA GLN A 156 -15.72 -18.84 -2.19
C GLN A 156 -14.96 -18.23 -0.99
N ALA A 157 -14.46 -19.06 -0.09
CA ALA A 157 -13.67 -18.61 1.06
C ALA A 157 -12.35 -17.95 0.64
N LEU A 158 -11.68 -18.50 -0.39
CA LEU A 158 -10.47 -17.90 -0.96
C LEU A 158 -10.75 -16.49 -1.50
N VAL A 159 -11.80 -16.32 -2.29
CA VAL A 159 -12.17 -15.01 -2.86
C VAL A 159 -12.50 -14.02 -1.75
N GLN A 160 -13.30 -14.42 -0.76
CA GLN A 160 -13.66 -13.56 0.37
C GLN A 160 -12.43 -13.12 1.18
N ARG A 161 -11.54 -14.05 1.53
CA ARG A 161 -10.30 -13.75 2.28
C ARG A 161 -9.34 -12.89 1.45
N SER A 162 -9.29 -13.09 0.14
CA SER A 162 -8.49 -12.25 -0.78
C SER A 162 -9.01 -10.82 -0.86
N LEU A 163 -10.33 -10.62 -0.91
CA LEU A 163 -10.94 -9.29 -0.85
C LEU A 163 -10.67 -8.61 0.50
N LEU A 164 -10.74 -9.35 1.60
CA LEU A 164 -10.39 -8.83 2.93
C LEU A 164 -8.90 -8.43 3.01
N ALA A 165 -8.01 -9.22 2.41
CA ALA A 165 -6.60 -8.89 2.33
C ALA A 165 -6.37 -7.61 1.52
N VAL A 166 -6.97 -7.48 0.33
CA VAL A 166 -6.90 -6.25 -0.49
C VAL A 166 -7.40 -5.03 0.30
N ALA A 167 -8.51 -5.16 1.03
CA ALA A 167 -9.04 -4.08 1.86
C ALA A 167 -8.09 -3.70 3.01
N TYR A 168 -7.50 -4.70 3.68
CA TYR A 168 -6.54 -4.50 4.76
C TYR A 168 -5.24 -3.84 4.28
N VAL A 169 -4.70 -4.29 3.15
CA VAL A 169 -3.51 -3.68 2.53
C VAL A 169 -3.80 -2.25 2.11
N THR A 170 -4.96 -2.01 1.48
CA THR A 170 -5.41 -0.66 1.12
C THR A 170 -5.44 0.24 2.36
N LEU A 171 -6.08 -0.20 3.45
CA LEU A 171 -6.12 0.58 4.69
C LEU A 171 -4.72 0.86 5.25
N SER A 172 -3.83 -0.13 5.23
CA SER A 172 -2.44 0.03 5.69
C SER A 172 -1.70 1.09 4.88
N MET A 173 -1.98 1.18 3.59
CA MET A 173 -1.38 2.16 2.69
C MET A 173 -2.05 3.53 2.78
N LEU A 174 -3.32 3.61 3.23
CA LEU A 174 -3.95 4.88 3.56
C LEU A 174 -3.30 5.56 4.77
N GLY A 175 -2.85 4.79 5.77
CA GLY A 175 -2.04 5.33 6.87
C GLY A 175 -0.75 5.98 6.37
N VAL A 176 -0.04 5.32 5.45
CA VAL A 176 1.15 5.87 4.78
C VAL A 176 0.80 7.11 3.95
N ALA A 177 -0.30 7.07 3.20
CA ALA A 177 -0.77 8.19 2.39
C ALA A 177 -1.07 9.43 3.22
N ALA A 178 -1.61 9.29 4.44
CA ALA A 178 -1.84 10.42 5.33
C ALA A 178 -0.53 11.05 5.81
N VAL A 179 0.47 10.24 6.16
CA VAL A 179 1.82 10.74 6.49
C VAL A 179 2.40 11.49 5.28
N ALA A 180 2.27 10.93 4.08
CA ALA A 180 2.75 11.55 2.84
C ALA A 180 2.08 12.89 2.54
N LEU A 181 0.76 12.96 2.70
CA LEU A 181 0.00 14.19 2.53
C LEU A 181 0.38 15.25 3.57
N PHE A 182 0.61 14.85 4.82
CA PHE A 182 1.10 15.77 5.85
C PHE A 182 2.46 16.35 5.51
N PHE A 183 3.44 15.53 5.12
CA PHE A 183 4.73 16.05 4.67
C PHE A 183 4.58 16.94 3.45
N SER A 184 3.67 16.59 2.53
CA SER A 184 3.36 17.39 1.36
C SER A 184 2.78 18.78 1.68
N THR A 185 2.19 19.02 2.86
CA THR A 185 1.75 20.37 3.26
C THR A 185 2.89 21.18 3.87
N LEU A 186 3.87 20.52 4.48
CA LEU A 186 4.99 21.18 5.17
C LEU A 186 6.04 21.74 4.21
N THR A 187 6.32 21.05 3.12
CA THR A 187 7.37 21.44 2.16
C THR A 187 6.80 21.80 0.79
N ASP A 188 7.53 22.65 0.06
CA ASP A 188 7.21 23.01 -1.32
C ASP A 188 7.99 22.13 -2.33
N SER A 189 8.78 21.17 -1.84
CA SER A 189 9.51 20.19 -2.66
C SER A 189 8.86 18.81 -2.54
N ALA A 190 8.30 18.31 -3.64
CA ALA A 190 7.68 16.97 -3.70
C ALA A 190 8.66 15.85 -3.32
N ILE A 191 9.94 16.00 -3.69
CA ILE A 191 10.99 15.04 -3.34
C ILE A 191 11.23 15.04 -1.83
N ALA A 192 11.30 16.22 -1.21
CA ALA A 192 11.48 16.31 0.24
C ALA A 192 10.29 15.70 1.00
N ALA A 193 9.05 15.89 0.52
CA ALA A 193 7.87 15.30 1.14
C ALA A 193 7.89 13.76 1.06
N ALA A 194 8.21 13.23 -0.13
CA ALA A 194 8.33 11.79 -0.35
C ALA A 194 9.44 11.18 0.51
N LEU A 195 10.63 11.79 0.53
CA LEU A 195 11.77 11.33 1.34
C LEU A 195 11.49 11.41 2.84
N GLY A 196 10.80 12.45 3.31
CA GLY A 196 10.38 12.56 4.71
C GLY A 196 9.46 11.41 5.13
N THR A 197 8.49 11.08 4.26
CA THR A 197 7.58 9.95 4.47
C THR A 197 8.33 8.63 4.50
N VAL A 198 9.18 8.37 3.51
CA VAL A 198 10.00 7.15 3.45
C VAL A 198 10.93 7.08 4.66
N GLY A 199 11.50 8.20 5.10
CA GLY A 199 12.33 8.29 6.30
C GLY A 199 11.59 7.84 7.57
N VAL A 200 10.34 8.27 7.76
CA VAL A 200 9.49 7.79 8.86
C VAL A 200 9.24 6.29 8.78
N LEU A 201 9.00 5.76 7.57
CA LEU A 201 8.78 4.32 7.37
C LEU A 201 10.04 3.50 7.64
N ILE A 202 11.20 3.96 7.17
CA ILE A 202 12.49 3.31 7.42
C ILE A 202 12.77 3.33 8.92
N ALA A 203 12.59 4.47 9.59
CA ALA A 203 12.76 4.57 11.04
C ALA A 203 11.83 3.58 11.77
N SER A 204 10.56 3.48 11.35
CA SER A 204 9.62 2.51 11.89
C SER A 204 10.08 1.06 11.68
N THR A 205 10.56 0.71 10.49
CA THR A 205 11.09 -0.63 10.20
C THR A 205 12.35 -0.96 11.00
N VAL A 206 13.27 -0.01 11.15
CA VAL A 206 14.48 -0.18 11.95
C VAL A 206 14.12 -0.38 13.43
N LEU A 207 13.19 0.41 13.96
CA LEU A 207 12.72 0.26 15.34
C LEU A 207 12.07 -1.11 15.59
N LEU A 208 11.40 -1.72 14.62
CA LEU A 208 10.87 -3.07 14.79
C LEU A 208 11.94 -4.14 15.02
N GLY A 209 13.15 -3.93 14.48
CA GLY A 209 14.27 -4.85 14.64
C GLY A 209 15.05 -4.67 15.95
N LEU A 210 14.75 -3.64 16.74
CA LEU A 210 15.46 -3.32 17.97
C LEU A 210 14.68 -3.81 19.20
N ASP A 211 15.32 -4.62 20.04
CA ASP A 211 14.76 -5.04 21.32
C ASP A 211 14.50 -3.85 22.26
N ALA A 212 15.38 -2.83 22.20
CA ALA A 212 15.23 -1.58 22.96
C ALA A 212 13.93 -0.82 22.65
N ALA A 213 13.34 -1.03 21.47
CA ALA A 213 12.11 -0.39 21.06
C ALA A 213 10.85 -1.22 21.39
N GLU A 214 10.98 -2.25 22.25
CA GLU A 214 9.89 -3.19 22.56
C GLU A 214 8.56 -2.50 22.90
N SER A 215 8.60 -1.48 23.77
CA SER A 215 7.43 -0.70 24.19
C SER A 215 6.80 0.11 23.05
N LEU A 216 7.59 0.48 22.04
CA LEU A 216 7.13 1.25 20.87
C LEU A 216 6.58 0.35 19.76
N ARG A 217 7.00 -0.93 19.70
CA ARG A 217 6.58 -1.88 18.65
C ARG A 217 5.07 -1.86 18.36
N PRO A 218 4.14 -1.83 19.35
CA PRO A 218 2.70 -1.84 19.08
C PRO A 218 2.18 -0.62 18.32
N PHE A 219 2.90 0.50 18.35
CA PHE A 219 2.49 1.75 17.73
C PHE A 219 3.11 1.94 16.34
N LEU A 220 4.07 1.09 15.95
CA LEU A 220 4.76 1.22 14.67
C LEU A 220 3.84 0.79 13.51
N PRO A 221 3.63 1.65 12.48
CA PRO A 221 2.73 1.36 11.38
C PRO A 221 3.18 0.14 10.59
N THR A 222 4.49 -0.09 10.48
CA THR A 222 5.08 -1.20 9.74
C THR A 222 4.89 -2.56 10.40
N ARG A 223 4.49 -2.62 11.69
CA ARG A 223 4.38 -3.89 12.45
C ARG A 223 3.33 -4.83 11.87
N TYR A 224 2.16 -4.28 11.58
CA TYR A 224 0.97 -5.07 11.25
C TYR A 224 0.75 -5.23 9.75
N TRP A 225 1.67 -4.74 8.93
CA TRP A 225 1.57 -4.76 7.47
C TRP A 225 1.38 -6.16 6.89
N LEU A 226 2.06 -7.17 7.44
CA LEU A 226 1.91 -8.57 7.04
C LEU A 226 0.83 -9.33 7.82
N SER A 227 0.05 -8.68 8.70
CA SER A 227 -1.02 -9.35 9.46
C SER A 227 -2.20 -9.81 8.58
N PHE A 228 -2.27 -9.38 7.31
CA PHE A 228 -3.26 -9.93 6.37
C PHE A 228 -3.10 -11.46 6.19
N VAL A 229 -1.90 -11.99 6.41
CA VAL A 229 -1.60 -13.43 6.36
C VAL A 229 -2.45 -14.21 7.38
N ASP A 230 -2.79 -13.59 8.51
CA ASP A 230 -3.61 -14.20 9.56
C ASP A 230 -5.07 -14.45 9.13
N LEU A 231 -5.55 -13.78 8.06
CA LEU A 231 -6.86 -14.03 7.45
C LEU A 231 -6.94 -15.40 6.76
N PHE A 232 -5.81 -15.99 6.41
CA PHE A 232 -5.71 -17.28 5.72
C PHE A 232 -5.35 -18.43 6.66
N ARG A 233 -5.40 -18.18 7.97
CA ARG A 233 -5.30 -19.22 9.00
C ARG A 233 -6.67 -19.82 9.29
N ASP A 234 -6.66 -21.05 9.77
CA ASP A 234 -7.84 -21.75 10.25
C ASP A 234 -7.63 -22.19 11.71
N PRO A 235 -8.34 -21.59 12.70
CA PRO A 235 -9.28 -20.47 12.58
C PRO A 235 -8.60 -19.12 12.29
N ILE A 236 -9.36 -18.15 11.77
CA ILE A 236 -8.88 -16.79 11.48
C ILE A 236 -8.43 -16.10 12.76
N ARG A 237 -7.20 -15.54 12.76
CA ARG A 237 -6.65 -14.81 13.91
C ARG A 237 -6.93 -13.31 13.78
N TRP A 238 -8.06 -12.87 14.36
CA TRP A 238 -8.50 -11.47 14.29
C TRP A 238 -7.68 -10.50 15.13
N THR A 239 -6.99 -10.96 16.18
CA THR A 239 -6.33 -10.09 17.16
C THR A 239 -5.31 -9.14 16.52
N GLU A 240 -4.42 -9.65 15.68
CA GLU A 240 -3.38 -8.84 15.03
C GLU A 240 -3.94 -8.00 13.89
N VAL A 241 -4.95 -8.50 13.16
CA VAL A 241 -5.65 -7.75 12.11
C VAL A 241 -6.35 -6.52 12.71
N VAL A 242 -7.10 -6.68 13.81
CA VAL A 242 -7.81 -5.58 14.48
C VAL A 242 -6.81 -4.55 15.03
N ARG A 243 -5.71 -5.00 15.65
CA ARG A 243 -4.63 -4.09 16.09
C ARG A 243 -4.04 -3.30 14.94
N GLY A 244 -3.78 -3.97 13.81
CA GLY A 244 -3.32 -3.30 12.59
C GLY A 244 -4.30 -2.26 12.06
N VAL A 245 -5.60 -2.59 11.99
CA VAL A 245 -6.65 -1.64 11.59
C VAL A 245 -6.67 -0.42 12.51
N LEU A 246 -6.61 -0.62 13.83
CA LEU A 246 -6.62 0.46 14.82
C LEU A 246 -5.38 1.36 14.69
N THR A 247 -4.19 0.78 14.53
CA THR A 247 -2.95 1.54 14.34
C THR A 247 -2.98 2.33 13.04
N GLN A 248 -3.46 1.75 11.94
CA GLN A 248 -3.52 2.48 10.66
C GLN A 248 -4.59 3.57 10.67
N ALA A 249 -5.74 3.32 11.31
CA ALA A 249 -6.78 4.31 11.49
C ALA A 249 -6.33 5.49 12.38
N SER A 250 -5.55 5.22 13.44
CA SER A 250 -5.02 6.29 14.29
C SER A 250 -4.02 7.18 13.54
N TYR A 251 -3.13 6.58 12.75
CA TYR A 251 -2.24 7.34 11.85
C TYR A 251 -3.02 8.16 10.83
N LEU A 252 -4.05 7.57 10.20
CA LEU A 252 -4.91 8.25 9.25
C LEU A 252 -5.55 9.49 9.89
N VAL A 253 -6.17 9.36 11.07
CA VAL A 253 -6.84 10.47 11.76
C VAL A 253 -5.84 11.55 12.17
N VAL A 254 -4.74 11.17 12.83
CA VAL A 254 -3.75 12.11 13.37
C VAL A 254 -3.07 12.89 12.25
N PHE A 255 -2.58 12.21 11.21
CA PHE A 255 -1.85 12.88 10.14
C PHE A 255 -2.75 13.66 9.19
N LEU A 256 -4.00 13.24 8.95
CA LEU A 256 -4.94 14.06 8.20
C LEU A 256 -5.35 15.32 8.97
N ALA A 257 -5.56 15.22 10.29
CA ALA A 257 -5.80 16.40 11.13
C ALA A 257 -4.59 17.35 11.12
N ALA A 258 -3.38 16.81 11.21
CA ALA A 258 -2.15 17.59 11.13
C ALA A 258 -1.96 18.25 9.74
N ALA A 259 -2.26 17.54 8.65
CA ALA A 259 -2.22 18.07 7.30
C ALA A 259 -3.23 19.22 7.13
N TRP A 260 -4.43 19.05 7.65
CA TRP A 260 -5.46 20.09 7.63
C TRP A 260 -5.04 21.34 8.44
N ALA A 261 -4.55 21.15 9.66
CA ALA A 261 -4.09 22.24 10.51
C ALA A 261 -2.90 23.01 9.89
N SER A 262 -1.93 22.28 9.32
CA SER A 262 -0.78 22.86 8.61
C SER A 262 -1.24 23.66 7.39
N PHE A 263 -2.10 23.10 6.55
CA PHE A 263 -2.55 23.76 5.32
C PHE A 263 -3.47 24.98 5.59
N ALA A 264 -4.22 24.95 6.70
CA ALA A 264 -5.06 26.06 7.12
C ALA A 264 -4.27 27.27 7.63
N THR A 265 -3.13 27.03 8.30
CA THR A 265 -2.31 28.06 8.95
C THR A 265 -1.14 28.56 8.10
N LYS A 266 -0.78 27.87 7.01
CA LYS A 266 0.34 28.26 6.15
C LYS A 266 0.05 29.53 5.35
N ASP A 267 0.86 30.57 5.56
CA ASP A 267 0.93 31.74 4.70
C ASP A 267 1.65 31.40 3.40
N VAL A 268 1.00 31.67 2.26
CA VAL A 268 1.58 31.44 0.94
C VAL A 268 2.57 32.56 0.68
N LYS A 269 3.89 32.28 0.79
CA LYS A 269 4.93 33.26 0.49
C LYS A 269 4.94 33.55 -1.02
N SER A 270 4.90 34.86 -1.32
CA SER A 270 4.90 35.47 -2.66
C SER A 270 6.16 35.14 -3.45
#